data_AF-A0A179IHN3-F1
#
_entry.id   AF-A0A179IHN3-F1
#
_cell.length_a   1.000
_cell.length_b   1.000
_cell.length_c   1.000
_cell.angle_alpha   90.00
_cell.angle_beta   90.00
_cell.angle_gamma   90.00
#
_symmetry.space_group_name_H-M   'P 1'
#
loop_
_entity.id
_entity.type
_entity.pdbx_description
1 polymer ?
#
loop_
_entity_poly.entity_id
_entity_poly.type
_entity_poly.pdbx_seq_one_letter_code
_entity_poly.pdbx_strand_id
1 'polypeptide(L)'
;MAAFKLLAVAAITSMVHATNHPAGKRGLGSNDGLDLSGFESAGPIKMGWQYNWDSNIGGNKLSTVEYVPMLHSLHDDHEKVWADRASKWLEQGTGHLLGFNEPEQPLPQAAMSVADALGAPSVSNDGWDWITQFMDQCQGCHVDFIPIHWYNPFSLGHDFENWVRRVCGLGKPVWITEVSILFSAGIVCEKKHVATDRYLQQFKGMGGSSQDELAFLQQAMAFLEGNACVQRYAYFGTANNDMSLLSNEQSRLSELGHHYALD
;
A
#
# COMPACT_ATOMS: atom_id res chain seq x y z
N MET A 1 -26.89 -20.07 -1.77
CA MET A 1 -25.93 -19.83 -0.68
C MET A 1 -24.57 -20.22 -1.22
N ALA A 2 -23.73 -19.24 -1.59
CA ALA A 2 -22.36 -19.54 -1.99
C ALA A 2 -21.62 -19.98 -0.72
N ALA A 3 -21.23 -21.24 -0.67
CA ALA A 3 -20.37 -21.73 0.39
C ALA A 3 -19.01 -21.06 0.20
N PHE A 4 -18.64 -20.16 1.12
CA PHE A 4 -17.27 -19.67 1.23
C PHE A 4 -16.37 -20.91 1.29
N LYS A 5 -15.61 -21.16 0.22
CA LYS A 5 -14.49 -22.08 0.32
C LYS A 5 -13.46 -21.33 1.15
N LEU A 6 -13.52 -21.48 2.47
CA LEU A 6 -12.38 -21.19 3.31
C LEU A 6 -11.25 -22.08 2.79
N LEU A 7 -10.40 -21.54 1.91
CA LEU A 7 -9.01 -21.97 1.92
C LEU A 7 -8.57 -21.78 3.36
N ALA A 8 -8.25 -22.88 4.02
CA ALA A 8 -7.70 -22.88 5.35
C ALA A 8 -6.31 -22.24 5.30
N VAL A 9 -6.26 -20.92 5.17
CA VAL A 9 -5.21 -20.13 5.79
C VAL A 9 -5.45 -20.38 7.26
N ALA A 10 -4.54 -21.15 7.89
CA ALA A 10 -4.65 -21.48 9.30
C ALA A 10 -5.04 -20.21 10.06
N ALA A 11 -6.19 -20.25 10.76
CA ALA A 11 -6.63 -19.14 11.57
C ALA A 11 -5.53 -18.89 12.61
N ILE A 12 -4.70 -17.88 12.39
CA ILE A 12 -3.78 -17.41 13.40
C ILE A 12 -4.70 -16.87 14.50
N THR A 13 -4.76 -17.58 15.62
CA THR A 13 -5.55 -17.17 16.78
C THR A 13 -5.21 -15.72 17.10
N SER A 14 -6.21 -14.84 17.04
CA SER A 14 -6.05 -13.41 17.25
C SER A 14 -5.68 -13.11 18.71
N MET A 15 -4.40 -13.23 19.04
CA MET A 15 -3.83 -12.34 20.04
C MET A 15 -3.62 -11.00 19.33
N VAL A 16 -4.11 -9.92 19.92
CA VAL A 16 -3.75 -8.56 19.51
C VAL A 16 -2.25 -8.44 19.71
N HIS A 17 -1.48 -8.68 18.65
CA HIS A 17 -0.04 -8.46 18.67
C HIS A 17 0.16 -6.96 18.51
N ALA A 18 0.27 -6.26 19.63
CA ALA A 18 0.77 -4.90 19.59
C ALA A 18 2.16 -4.93 18.96
N THR A 19 2.35 -4.16 17.89
CA THR A 19 3.67 -4.04 17.27
C THR A 19 4.68 -3.55 18.30
N ASN A 20 5.88 -4.13 18.31
CA ASN A 20 6.99 -3.66 19.16
C ASN A 20 7.77 -2.50 18.49
N HIS A 21 7.30 -2.01 17.34
CA HIS A 21 7.88 -0.91 16.59
C HIS A 21 7.32 0.46 17.01
N PRO A 22 8.07 1.56 16.78
CA PRO A 22 7.60 2.91 17.06
C PRO A 22 6.28 3.23 16.36
N ALA A 23 5.41 3.96 17.05
CA ALA A 23 4.17 4.46 16.45
C ALA A 23 4.47 5.51 15.38
N GLY A 24 3.77 5.42 14.25
CA GLY A 24 3.86 6.39 13.17
C GLY A 24 2.93 6.00 12.02
N LYS A 25 2.35 7.00 11.35
CA LYS A 25 1.47 6.74 10.20
C LYS A 25 2.28 6.49 8.92
N ARG A 26 3.38 7.22 8.74
CA ARG A 26 4.20 7.17 7.53
C ARG A 26 4.90 5.82 7.39
N GLY A 27 4.87 5.26 6.18
CA GLY A 27 5.57 4.04 5.83
C GLY A 27 6.19 4.07 4.44
N LEU A 28 6.73 2.94 4.00
CA LEU A 28 7.42 2.83 2.71
C LEU A 28 7.01 1.55 2.00
N GLY A 29 6.42 1.67 0.81
CA GLY A 29 6.28 0.55 -0.11
C GLY A 29 7.49 0.50 -1.03
N SER A 30 8.32 -0.54 -0.95
CA SER A 30 9.56 -0.62 -1.72
C SER A 30 9.81 -2.01 -2.29
N ASN A 31 10.12 -2.11 -3.58
CA ASN A 31 10.52 -3.39 -4.18
C ASN A 31 11.89 -3.85 -3.64
N ASP A 32 12.08 -5.17 -3.58
CA ASP A 32 13.37 -5.79 -3.26
C ASP A 32 14.45 -5.36 -4.26
N GLY A 33 15.71 -5.36 -3.81
CA GLY A 33 16.88 -5.05 -4.64
C GLY A 33 17.19 -3.56 -4.83
N LEU A 34 16.38 -2.65 -4.29
CA LEU A 34 16.70 -1.23 -4.20
C LEU A 34 17.67 -0.96 -3.04
N ASP A 35 18.64 -0.07 -3.28
CA ASP A 35 19.48 0.46 -2.21
C ASP A 35 18.73 1.54 -1.43
N LEU A 36 18.26 1.21 -0.23
CA LEU A 36 17.55 2.13 0.67
C LEU A 36 18.46 2.74 1.75
N SER A 37 19.79 2.62 1.63
CA SER A 37 20.75 3.18 2.60
C SER A 37 20.65 4.71 2.72
N GLY A 38 20.12 5.39 1.71
CA GLY A 38 19.79 6.81 1.77
C GLY A 38 18.79 7.15 2.88
N PHE A 39 17.80 6.29 3.13
CA PHE A 39 16.84 6.49 4.22
C PHE A 39 17.49 6.28 5.59
N GLU A 40 18.35 5.27 5.73
CA GLU A 40 19.07 5.00 7.00
C GLU A 40 20.07 6.12 7.34
N SER A 41 20.70 6.72 6.32
CA SER A 41 21.72 7.75 6.50
C SER A 41 21.18 9.18 6.59
N ALA A 42 19.91 9.41 6.25
CA ALA A 42 19.27 10.73 6.31
C ALA A 42 19.04 11.27 7.73
N GLY A 43 19.19 10.42 8.76
CA GLY A 43 18.93 10.76 10.16
C GLY A 43 17.67 10.07 10.69
N PRO A 44 17.08 10.56 11.81
CA PRO A 44 15.83 10.00 12.32
C PRO A 44 14.68 10.22 11.34
N ILE A 45 14.41 9.21 10.51
CA ILE A 45 13.29 9.21 9.57
C ILE A 45 11.95 9.05 10.31
N LYS A 46 10.87 9.56 9.70
CA LYS A 46 9.51 9.46 10.26
C LYS A 46 8.77 8.18 9.90
N MET A 47 9.32 7.37 8.99
CA MET A 47 8.69 6.09 8.62
C MET A 47 8.73 5.13 9.80
N GLY A 48 7.56 4.58 10.15
CA GLY A 48 7.42 3.56 11.19
C GLY A 48 7.23 2.14 10.65
N TRP A 49 6.92 1.99 9.36
CA TRP A 49 6.63 0.70 8.75
C TRP A 49 7.02 0.64 7.26
N GLN A 50 7.17 -0.58 6.74
CA GLN A 50 7.55 -0.89 5.37
C GLN A 50 6.82 -2.14 4.88
N TYR A 51 6.55 -2.22 3.57
CA TYR A 51 6.11 -3.43 2.88
C TYR A 51 6.68 -3.46 1.45
N ASN A 52 6.53 -4.59 0.75
CA ASN A 52 7.11 -4.80 -0.59
C ASN A 52 6.22 -5.64 -1.51
N TRP A 53 4.90 -5.67 -1.26
CA TRP A 53 3.93 -6.52 -1.98
C TRP A 53 4.16 -8.03 -1.87
N ASP A 54 5.08 -8.48 -1.00
CA ASP A 54 5.31 -9.90 -0.70
C ASP A 54 5.05 -10.16 0.79
N SER A 55 4.99 -11.44 1.11
CA SER A 55 4.99 -12.04 2.43
C SER A 55 6.37 -12.04 3.11
N ASN A 56 7.45 -11.72 2.37
CA ASN A 56 8.80 -11.58 2.94
C ASN A 56 9.64 -10.54 2.18
N ILE A 57 10.60 -9.94 2.88
CA ILE A 57 11.51 -8.93 2.33
C ILE A 57 12.97 -9.41 2.31
N GLY A 58 13.68 -9.07 1.24
CA GLY A 58 15.09 -9.44 1.02
C GLY A 58 16.01 -8.24 0.79
N GLY A 59 17.02 -8.09 1.64
CA GLY A 59 18.20 -7.26 1.34
C GLY A 59 18.06 -5.75 1.50
N ASN A 60 16.86 -5.21 1.69
CA ASN A 60 16.62 -3.77 1.83
C ASN A 60 15.58 -3.42 2.91
N LYS A 61 15.42 -4.26 3.93
CA LYS A 61 14.60 -3.90 5.09
C LYS A 61 15.26 -2.75 5.87
N LEU A 62 14.52 -1.67 6.11
CA LEU A 62 14.97 -0.61 7.00
C LEU A 62 15.03 -1.12 8.46
N SER A 63 16.06 -0.71 9.18
CA SER A 63 16.49 -1.28 10.45
C SER A 63 15.50 -0.98 11.59
N THR A 64 14.88 0.20 11.57
CA THR A 64 14.05 0.73 12.66
C THR A 64 12.55 0.52 12.45
N VAL A 65 12.13 0.16 11.23
CA VAL A 65 10.71 0.12 10.84
C VAL A 65 10.12 -1.29 10.95
N GLU A 66 8.82 -1.36 11.20
CA GLU A 66 8.05 -2.61 11.10
C GLU A 66 8.02 -3.10 9.66
N TYR A 67 8.19 -4.39 9.42
CA TYR A 67 7.81 -4.97 8.13
C TYR A 67 6.39 -5.54 8.22
N VAL A 68 5.53 -5.20 7.26
CA VAL A 68 4.14 -5.65 7.19
C VAL A 68 4.01 -6.62 6.00
N PRO A 69 3.94 -7.94 6.24
CA PRO A 69 3.77 -8.94 5.19
C PRO A 69 2.44 -8.79 4.47
N MET A 70 2.42 -9.05 3.17
CA MET A 70 1.21 -9.07 2.34
C MET A 70 0.97 -10.45 1.74
N LEU A 71 -0.28 -10.93 1.82
CA LEU A 71 -0.76 -12.01 0.95
C LEU A 71 -1.28 -11.38 -0.33
N HIS A 72 -0.41 -11.21 -1.32
CA HIS A 72 -0.75 -10.43 -2.52
C HIS A 72 -1.88 -11.05 -3.33
N SER A 73 -1.85 -12.36 -3.58
CA SER A 73 -2.85 -13.07 -4.38
C SER A 73 -2.92 -14.56 -4.04
N LEU A 74 -3.83 -15.29 -4.70
CA LEU A 74 -3.92 -16.77 -4.64
C LEU A 74 -3.29 -17.46 -5.86
N HIS A 75 -2.34 -16.76 -6.51
CA HIS A 75 -1.57 -17.25 -7.65
C HIS A 75 -0.10 -16.84 -7.47
N ASP A 76 0.75 -17.27 -8.41
CA ASP A 76 2.20 -17.04 -8.38
C ASP A 76 2.86 -17.55 -7.09
N ASP A 77 2.26 -18.58 -6.48
CA ASP A 77 2.72 -19.29 -5.28
C ASP A 77 2.71 -18.46 -3.98
N HIS A 78 2.11 -17.26 -3.97
CA HIS A 78 1.99 -16.41 -2.77
C HIS A 78 1.30 -17.14 -1.61
N GLU A 79 0.24 -17.90 -1.91
CA GLU A 79 -0.54 -18.63 -0.92
C GLU A 79 0.22 -19.83 -0.33
N LYS A 80 1.16 -20.41 -1.09
CA LYS A 80 1.90 -21.62 -0.68
C LYS A 80 2.88 -21.36 0.46
N VAL A 81 3.40 -20.13 0.54
CA VAL A 81 4.42 -19.72 1.52
C VAL A 81 3.89 -18.80 2.61
N TRP A 82 2.65 -18.33 2.46
CA TRP A 82 2.04 -17.32 3.33
C TRP A 82 2.04 -17.70 4.81
N ALA A 83 1.53 -18.88 5.15
CA ALA A 83 1.34 -19.27 6.55
C ALA A 83 2.66 -19.26 7.33
N ASP A 84 3.72 -19.83 6.75
CA ASP A 84 5.04 -19.89 7.38
C ASP A 84 5.67 -18.49 7.49
N ARG A 85 5.56 -17.67 6.44
CA ARG A 85 6.16 -16.33 6.40
C ARG A 85 5.42 -15.33 7.29
N ALA A 86 4.09 -15.35 7.31
CA ALA A 86 3.29 -14.54 8.22
C ALA A 86 3.58 -14.89 9.68
N SER A 87 3.63 -16.19 10.02
CA SER A 87 3.97 -16.65 11.37
C SER A 87 5.37 -16.18 11.79
N LYS A 88 6.36 -16.34 10.91
CA LYS A 88 7.73 -15.86 11.14
C LYS A 88 7.77 -14.35 11.43
N TRP A 89 7.03 -13.53 10.68
CA TRP A 89 7.06 -12.08 10.87
C TRP A 89 6.29 -11.61 12.10
N LEU A 90 5.20 -12.30 12.47
CA LEU A 90 4.51 -12.09 13.75
C LEU A 90 5.44 -12.37 14.93
N GLU A 91 6.21 -13.47 14.88
CA GLU A 91 7.24 -13.78 15.87
C GLU A 91 8.38 -12.74 15.92
N GLN A 92 8.63 -12.04 14.80
CA GLN A 92 9.60 -10.94 14.71
C GLN A 92 9.05 -9.59 15.16
N GLY A 93 7.77 -9.53 15.56
CA GLY A 93 7.16 -8.37 16.21
C GLY A 93 6.25 -7.52 15.34
N THR A 94 5.97 -7.94 14.09
CA THR A 94 4.89 -7.27 13.33
C THR A 94 3.56 -7.49 14.04
N GLY A 95 2.77 -6.43 14.13
CA GLY A 95 1.39 -6.47 14.62
C GLY A 95 0.36 -6.53 13.51
N HIS A 96 0.80 -6.51 12.25
CA HIS A 96 -0.05 -6.24 11.11
C HIS A 96 0.25 -7.17 9.93
N LEU A 97 -0.79 -7.52 9.21
CA LEU A 97 -0.73 -8.27 7.96
C LEU A 97 -1.61 -7.56 6.93
N LEU A 98 -1.16 -7.50 5.68
CA LEU A 98 -1.94 -7.00 4.56
C LEU A 98 -2.55 -8.15 3.76
N GLY A 99 -3.78 -7.94 3.30
CA GLY A 99 -4.50 -8.86 2.43
C GLY A 99 -4.18 -8.64 0.95
N PHE A 100 -5.09 -9.11 0.12
CA PHE A 100 -4.95 -9.12 -1.34
C PHE A 100 -4.79 -7.73 -1.95
N ASN A 101 -3.97 -7.64 -3.01
CA ASN A 101 -3.70 -6.40 -3.73
C ASN A 101 -4.67 -6.23 -4.90
N GLU A 102 -5.47 -5.15 -4.90
CA GLU A 102 -6.41 -4.77 -5.96
C GLU A 102 -7.24 -5.94 -6.50
N PRO A 103 -8.01 -6.64 -5.64
CA PRO A 103 -8.75 -7.84 -6.03
C PRO A 103 -9.77 -7.62 -7.14
N GLU A 104 -10.27 -6.41 -7.29
CA GLU A 104 -11.20 -6.02 -8.35
C GLU A 104 -10.54 -5.84 -9.72
N GLN A 105 -9.22 -5.70 -9.75
CA GLN A 105 -8.45 -5.49 -10.98
C GLN A 105 -8.03 -6.85 -11.58
N PRO A 106 -7.87 -6.95 -12.91
CA PRO A 106 -7.39 -8.17 -13.55
C PRO A 106 -5.93 -8.47 -13.19
N LEU A 107 -5.46 -9.67 -13.57
CA LEU A 107 -4.05 -10.04 -13.48
C LEU A 107 -3.16 -8.92 -14.09
N PRO A 108 -2.01 -8.60 -13.47
CA PRO A 108 -1.32 -9.36 -12.42
C PRO A 108 -1.77 -9.04 -10.98
N GLN A 109 -2.81 -8.22 -10.78
CA GLN A 109 -3.39 -8.02 -9.45
C GLN A 109 -4.08 -9.30 -8.94
N ALA A 110 -4.62 -9.29 -7.72
CA ALA A 110 -5.17 -10.50 -7.12
C ALA A 110 -6.35 -11.11 -7.89
N ALA A 111 -7.06 -10.31 -8.70
CA ALA A 111 -8.07 -10.74 -9.67
C ALA A 111 -9.06 -11.77 -9.10
N MET A 112 -9.76 -11.39 -8.02
CA MET A 112 -10.61 -12.29 -7.25
C MET A 112 -11.98 -11.70 -6.90
N SER A 113 -12.92 -12.61 -6.64
CA SER A 113 -14.26 -12.22 -6.20
C SER A 113 -14.27 -11.87 -4.71
N VAL A 114 -15.29 -11.10 -4.30
CA VAL A 114 -15.54 -10.79 -2.89
C VAL A 114 -15.64 -12.05 -2.02
N ALA A 115 -16.23 -13.12 -2.55
CA ALA A 115 -16.47 -14.36 -1.81
C ALA A 115 -15.18 -15.15 -1.47
N ASP A 116 -14.07 -14.84 -2.15
CA ASP A 116 -12.80 -15.54 -1.98
C ASP A 116 -11.84 -14.80 -1.03
N ALA A 117 -12.16 -13.57 -0.62
CA ALA A 117 -11.26 -12.71 0.15
C ALA A 117 -11.33 -12.95 1.68
N LEU A 118 -10.20 -12.73 2.36
CA LEU A 118 -10.04 -12.81 3.81
C LEU A 118 -9.31 -11.56 4.32
N GLY A 119 -9.91 -10.84 5.27
CA GLY A 119 -9.46 -9.49 5.66
C GLY A 119 -9.77 -8.45 4.58
N ALA A 120 -9.76 -7.15 4.91
CA ALA A 120 -10.01 -6.13 3.90
C ALA A 120 -8.82 -6.05 2.92
N PRO A 121 -9.04 -6.23 1.63
CA PRO A 121 -7.99 -6.11 0.62
C PRO A 121 -7.74 -4.65 0.22
N SER A 122 -6.59 -4.40 -0.38
CA SER A 122 -6.16 -3.06 -0.80
C SER A 122 -6.81 -2.71 -2.14
N VAL A 123 -7.98 -2.05 -2.10
CA VAL A 123 -8.72 -1.69 -3.32
C VAL A 123 -8.16 -0.45 -4.02
N SER A 124 -8.23 -0.42 -5.35
CA SER A 124 -7.88 0.74 -6.17
C SER A 124 -8.90 1.87 -6.07
N ASN A 125 -8.65 2.97 -6.80
CA ASN A 125 -9.59 4.11 -6.95
C ASN A 125 -11.02 3.69 -7.31
N ASP A 126 -11.17 2.60 -8.07
CA ASP A 126 -12.44 2.14 -8.63
C ASP A 126 -13.10 1.06 -7.76
N GLY A 127 -12.45 0.64 -6.67
CA GLY A 127 -12.89 -0.51 -5.88
C GLY A 127 -13.97 -0.22 -4.83
N TRP A 128 -14.69 0.91 -4.91
CA TRP A 128 -15.76 1.24 -3.97
C TRP A 128 -16.85 0.16 -3.88
N ASP A 129 -17.36 -0.28 -5.03
CA ASP A 129 -18.42 -1.29 -5.07
C ASP A 129 -17.90 -2.63 -4.53
N TRP A 130 -16.64 -2.95 -4.80
CA TRP A 130 -16.00 -4.16 -4.32
C TRP A 130 -15.87 -4.13 -2.78
N ILE A 131 -15.29 -3.07 -2.19
CA ILE A 131 -15.05 -3.01 -0.74
C ILE A 131 -16.35 -2.93 0.05
N THR A 132 -17.37 -2.21 -0.45
CA THR A 132 -18.68 -2.17 0.22
C THR A 132 -19.37 -3.52 0.19
N GLN A 133 -19.34 -4.19 -0.95
CA GLN A 133 -19.87 -5.55 -1.08
C GLN A 133 -19.12 -6.54 -0.16
N PHE A 134 -17.80 -6.41 -0.02
CA PHE A 134 -17.01 -7.22 0.91
C PHE A 134 -17.39 -6.96 2.36
N MET A 135 -17.48 -5.70 2.79
CA MET A 135 -17.85 -5.36 4.16
C MET A 135 -19.27 -5.84 4.50
N ASP A 136 -20.20 -5.83 3.54
CA ASP A 136 -21.56 -6.37 3.71
C ASP A 136 -21.59 -7.90 3.82
N GLN A 137 -20.74 -8.61 3.05
CA GLN A 137 -20.67 -10.07 3.03
C GLN A 137 -19.82 -10.65 4.17
N CYS A 138 -18.91 -9.86 4.73
CA CYS A 138 -17.98 -10.26 5.79
C CYS A 138 -18.66 -10.35 7.17
N GLN A 139 -19.73 -11.14 7.26
CA GLN A 139 -20.42 -11.41 8.53
C GLN A 139 -19.63 -12.44 9.34
N GLY A 140 -18.77 -11.93 10.23
CA GLY A 140 -17.97 -12.73 11.16
C GLY A 140 -16.49 -12.80 10.84
N CYS A 141 -16.02 -12.18 9.74
CA CYS A 141 -14.57 -11.98 9.60
C CYS A 141 -14.08 -10.81 10.48
N HIS A 142 -12.82 -10.91 10.84
CA HIS A 142 -12.13 -9.88 11.58
C HIS A 142 -11.46 -8.93 10.58
N VAL A 143 -11.89 -7.67 10.60
CA VAL A 143 -11.32 -6.60 9.79
C VAL A 143 -10.92 -5.48 10.73
N ASP A 144 -9.60 -5.33 10.91
CA ASP A 144 -9.01 -4.31 11.79
C ASP A 144 -8.96 -2.93 11.14
N PHE A 145 -8.66 -2.89 9.85
CA PHE A 145 -8.54 -1.67 9.04
C PHE A 145 -8.88 -1.97 7.57
N ILE A 146 -9.09 -0.93 6.77
CA ILE A 146 -9.33 -1.03 5.33
C ILE A 146 -8.15 -0.36 4.59
N PRO A 147 -7.31 -1.14 3.88
CA PRO A 147 -6.29 -0.58 3.02
C PRO A 147 -6.89 -0.11 1.69
N ILE A 148 -6.39 1.01 1.16
CA ILE A 148 -6.83 1.60 -0.12
C ILE A 148 -5.65 2.18 -0.88
N HIS A 149 -5.80 2.26 -2.19
CA HIS A 149 -4.85 2.93 -3.08
C HIS A 149 -5.44 4.21 -3.67
N TRP A 150 -4.55 5.11 -4.09
CA TRP A 150 -4.93 6.24 -4.91
C TRP A 150 -3.87 6.66 -5.92
N TYR A 151 -4.24 6.71 -7.20
CA TYR A 151 -3.40 7.21 -8.28
C TYR A 151 -4.18 8.08 -9.25
N ASN A 152 -3.81 9.34 -9.40
CA ASN A 152 -4.51 10.23 -10.31
C ASN A 152 -3.62 11.44 -10.68
N PRO A 153 -4.03 12.24 -11.67
CA PRO A 153 -3.39 13.53 -11.92
C PRO A 153 -3.38 14.40 -10.66
N PHE A 154 -2.34 15.24 -10.54
CA PHE A 154 -2.21 16.23 -9.46
C PHE A 154 -3.47 17.09 -9.27
N SER A 155 -4.12 17.47 -10.37
CA SER A 155 -5.35 18.28 -10.36
C SER A 155 -6.53 17.66 -9.61
N LEU A 156 -6.49 16.35 -9.35
CA LEU A 156 -7.51 15.61 -8.60
C LEU A 156 -7.11 15.37 -7.14
N GLY A 157 -6.11 16.07 -6.59
CA GLY A 157 -5.69 15.88 -5.19
C GLY A 157 -6.82 16.03 -4.16
N HIS A 158 -7.86 16.83 -4.44
CA HIS A 158 -9.05 16.90 -3.58
C HIS A 158 -9.89 15.60 -3.60
N ASP A 159 -9.89 14.87 -4.72
CA ASP A 159 -10.60 13.60 -4.84
C ASP A 159 -9.95 12.50 -4.00
N PHE A 160 -8.62 12.59 -3.76
CA PHE A 160 -7.95 11.74 -2.78
C PHE A 160 -8.53 11.91 -1.37
N GLU A 161 -8.67 13.16 -0.91
CA GLU A 161 -9.24 13.42 0.43
C GLU A 161 -10.69 12.92 0.52
N ASN A 162 -11.48 13.09 -0.55
CA ASN A 162 -12.84 12.57 -0.63
C ASN A 162 -12.88 11.04 -0.58
N TRP A 163 -11.97 10.37 -1.29
CA TRP A 163 -11.84 8.92 -1.28
C TRP A 163 -11.56 8.40 0.13
N VAL A 164 -10.57 8.98 0.82
CA VAL A 164 -10.24 8.64 2.22
C VAL A 164 -11.44 8.87 3.13
N ARG A 165 -12.10 10.04 3.07
CA ARG A 165 -13.27 10.35 3.91
C ARG A 165 -14.43 9.38 3.66
N ARG A 166 -14.64 8.98 2.41
CA ARG A 166 -15.70 8.04 2.02
C ARG A 166 -15.47 6.67 2.64
N VAL A 167 -14.24 6.14 2.57
CA VAL A 167 -13.89 4.83 3.13
C VAL A 167 -13.89 4.87 4.67
N CYS A 168 -13.48 5.99 5.28
CA CYS A 168 -13.66 6.22 6.72
C CYS A 168 -15.12 6.11 7.17
N GLY A 169 -16.08 6.43 6.29
CA GLY A 169 -17.51 6.26 6.53
C GLY A 169 -17.94 4.80 6.74
N LEU A 170 -17.11 3.81 6.39
CA LEU A 170 -17.35 2.39 6.64
C LEU A 170 -17.07 1.97 8.10
N GLY A 171 -16.65 2.91 8.96
CA GLY A 171 -16.51 2.69 10.40
C GLY A 171 -15.27 1.89 10.80
N LYS A 172 -14.29 1.77 9.91
CA LYS A 172 -12.99 1.15 10.17
C LYS A 172 -11.87 2.16 9.99
N PRO A 173 -10.75 2.03 10.73
CA PRO A 173 -9.53 2.75 10.40
C PRO A 173 -9.10 2.48 8.96
N VAL A 174 -8.45 3.46 8.34
CA VAL A 174 -8.01 3.38 6.95
C VAL A 174 -6.50 3.42 6.86
N TRP A 175 -5.94 2.56 6.01
CA TRP A 175 -4.54 2.59 5.60
C TRP A 175 -4.47 2.99 4.13
N ILE A 176 -3.62 3.94 3.79
CA ILE A 176 -3.37 4.31 2.40
C ILE A 176 -2.09 3.59 1.98
N THR A 177 -2.21 2.33 1.55
CA THR A 177 -1.03 1.50 1.26
C THR A 177 -0.30 1.97 0.01
N GLU A 178 -0.99 2.67 -0.90
CA GLU A 178 -0.38 3.31 -2.06
C GLU A 178 -1.02 4.67 -2.34
N VAL A 179 -0.20 5.70 -2.50
CA VAL A 179 -0.67 7.00 -2.98
C VAL A 179 0.43 7.70 -3.77
N SER A 180 0.11 8.17 -4.98
CA SER A 180 1.00 9.02 -5.77
C SER A 180 0.24 9.73 -6.88
N ILE A 181 0.84 10.75 -7.49
CA ILE A 181 0.32 11.33 -8.72
C ILE A 181 0.83 10.54 -9.94
N LEU A 182 0.09 10.59 -11.06
CA LEU A 182 0.45 9.87 -12.29
C LEU A 182 1.83 10.24 -12.89
N PHE A 183 2.45 11.34 -12.45
CA PHE A 183 3.82 11.71 -12.85
C PHE A 183 4.85 10.67 -12.38
N SER A 184 4.71 10.19 -11.15
CA SER A 184 5.69 9.35 -10.45
C SER A 184 5.30 7.89 -10.52
N ALA A 185 3.99 7.61 -10.51
CA ALA A 185 3.45 6.32 -10.91
C ALA A 185 3.77 5.94 -12.37
N GLY A 186 4.58 6.74 -13.09
CA GLY A 186 5.62 6.24 -13.99
C GLY A 186 5.17 5.05 -14.81
N ILE A 187 4.05 5.19 -15.51
CA ILE A 187 3.53 4.17 -16.40
C ILE A 187 3.46 2.77 -15.73
N VAL A 188 2.81 2.66 -14.56
CA VAL A 188 2.50 1.36 -13.91
C VAL A 188 1.71 0.40 -14.82
N CYS A 189 1.26 0.86 -15.99
CA CYS A 189 0.64 0.00 -16.99
C CYS A 189 1.52 -0.39 -18.19
N GLU A 190 2.76 0.07 -18.31
CA GLU A 190 3.54 -0.14 -19.54
C GLU A 190 4.19 -1.52 -19.65
N LYS A 191 4.38 -2.27 -18.57
CA LYS A 191 5.22 -3.48 -18.62
C LYS A 191 4.66 -4.70 -17.89
N LYS A 192 3.40 -5.02 -18.20
CA LYS A 192 2.89 -6.38 -18.50
C LYS A 192 1.35 -6.35 -18.49
N HIS A 193 0.82 -6.03 -19.68
CA HIS A 193 -0.58 -6.19 -20.11
C HIS A 193 -1.66 -5.28 -19.46
N VAL A 194 -2.01 -4.24 -20.24
CA VAL A 194 -3.32 -3.57 -20.35
C VAL A 194 -3.69 -2.55 -19.26
N ALA A 195 -2.98 -1.41 -19.22
CA ALA A 195 -3.77 -0.20 -19.48
C ALA A 195 -4.10 -0.27 -20.96
N THR A 196 -5.38 -0.30 -21.29
CA THR A 196 -5.77 -0.06 -22.67
C THR A 196 -5.12 1.26 -23.13
N ASP A 197 -4.65 1.31 -24.38
CA ASP A 197 -4.08 2.52 -25.01
C ASP A 197 -4.95 3.78 -24.79
N ARG A 198 -6.23 3.59 -24.46
CA ARG A 198 -7.20 4.61 -24.08
C ARG A 198 -6.87 5.35 -22.78
N TYR A 199 -6.41 4.67 -21.72
CA TYR A 199 -6.06 5.30 -20.44
C TYR A 199 -4.79 6.15 -20.58
N LEU A 200 -3.78 5.61 -21.27
CA LEU A 200 -2.54 6.34 -21.57
C LEU A 200 -2.78 7.54 -22.49
N GLN A 201 -3.68 7.45 -23.47
CA GLN A 201 -4.06 8.62 -24.28
C GLN A 201 -4.89 9.65 -23.51
N GLN A 202 -5.77 9.22 -22.61
CA GLN A 202 -6.60 10.11 -21.80
C GLN A 202 -5.76 10.96 -20.84
N PHE A 203 -4.69 10.41 -20.28
CA PHE A 203 -3.86 11.09 -19.27
C PHE A 203 -2.48 11.53 -19.77
N LYS A 204 -2.21 11.43 -21.08
CA LYS A 204 -0.98 11.93 -21.70
C LYS A 204 -0.84 13.43 -21.46
N GLY A 205 0.23 13.85 -20.78
CA GLY A 205 0.47 15.25 -20.45
C GLY A 205 -0.32 15.76 -19.23
N MET A 206 -0.97 14.88 -18.47
CA MET A 206 -1.60 15.19 -17.18
C MET A 206 -0.70 14.88 -15.97
N GLY A 207 0.56 14.46 -16.22
CA GLY A 207 1.59 14.43 -15.19
C GLY A 207 1.95 15.85 -14.77
N GLY A 208 2.00 16.10 -13.46
CA GLY A 208 2.46 17.37 -12.91
C GLY A 208 3.98 17.56 -13.08
N SER A 209 4.49 18.72 -12.72
CA SER A 209 5.91 18.97 -12.53
C SER A 209 6.42 18.35 -11.20
N SER A 210 7.73 18.27 -11.00
CA SER A 210 8.30 17.89 -9.69
C SER A 210 7.86 18.84 -8.55
N GLN A 211 7.53 20.09 -8.88
CA GLN A 211 6.95 21.03 -7.91
C GLN A 211 5.50 20.67 -7.56
N ASP A 212 4.71 20.25 -8.55
CA ASP A 212 3.35 19.76 -8.32
C ASP A 212 3.37 18.46 -7.50
N GLU A 213 4.32 17.56 -7.78
CA GLU A 213 4.54 16.35 -6.99
C GLU A 213 4.85 16.67 -5.53
N LEU A 214 5.80 17.56 -5.28
CA LEU A 214 6.14 17.98 -3.92
C LEU A 214 4.97 18.67 -3.22
N ALA A 215 4.24 19.54 -3.93
CA ALA A 215 3.06 20.21 -3.39
C ALA A 215 1.96 19.22 -3.00
N PHE A 216 1.70 18.21 -3.84
CA PHE A 216 0.76 17.14 -3.52
C PHE A 216 1.23 16.32 -2.34
N LEU A 217 2.51 15.92 -2.31
CA LEU A 217 3.06 15.14 -1.22
C LEU A 217 2.86 15.88 0.11
N GLN A 218 3.21 17.16 0.18
CA GLN A 218 3.06 17.97 1.39
C GLN A 218 1.59 18.10 1.81
N GLN A 219 0.68 18.37 0.85
CA GLN A 219 -0.75 18.47 1.13
C GLN A 219 -1.33 17.13 1.62
N ALA A 220 -1.01 16.03 0.93
CA ALA A 220 -1.45 14.69 1.28
C ALA A 220 -0.94 14.28 2.67
N MET A 221 0.35 14.47 2.96
CA MET A 221 0.90 14.17 4.28
C MET A 221 0.22 15.00 5.38
N ALA A 222 0.01 16.31 5.17
CA ALA A 222 -0.68 17.15 6.15
C ALA A 222 -2.11 16.66 6.43
N PHE A 223 -2.86 16.30 5.38
CA PHE A 223 -4.20 15.73 5.51
C PHE A 223 -4.19 14.39 6.25
N LEU A 224 -3.30 13.47 5.87
CA LEU A 224 -3.22 12.11 6.42
C LEU A 224 -2.77 12.11 7.89
N GLU A 225 -1.80 12.95 8.25
CA GLU A 225 -1.37 13.13 9.64
C GLU A 225 -2.49 13.73 10.50
N GLY A 226 -3.22 14.73 9.98
CA GLY A 226 -4.33 15.38 10.68
C GLY A 226 -5.62 14.55 10.77
N ASN A 227 -5.77 13.48 9.99
CA ASN A 227 -6.99 12.69 9.94
C ASN A 227 -6.95 11.51 10.94
N ALA A 228 -7.82 11.53 11.95
CA ALA A 228 -7.86 10.51 13.01
C ALA A 228 -8.31 9.11 12.52
N CYS A 229 -9.05 9.03 11.42
CA CYS A 229 -9.43 7.75 10.82
C CYS A 229 -8.25 7.07 10.11
N VAL A 230 -7.28 7.85 9.64
CA VAL A 230 -6.08 7.34 8.97
C VAL A 230 -5.09 6.85 10.02
N GLN A 231 -4.74 5.56 9.93
CA GLN A 231 -3.73 4.96 10.80
C GLN A 231 -2.38 4.88 10.14
N ARG A 232 -2.31 4.65 8.83
CA ARG A 232 -1.06 4.53 8.09
C ARG A 232 -1.17 4.98 6.65
N TYR A 233 -0.05 5.39 6.07
CA TYR A 233 0.07 5.67 4.64
C TYR A 233 1.48 5.39 4.11
N ALA A 234 1.58 5.06 2.82
CA ALA A 234 2.85 4.91 2.11
C ALA A 234 2.76 5.60 0.73
N TYR A 235 3.62 6.59 0.51
CA TYR A 235 3.77 7.21 -0.81
C TYR A 235 4.42 6.22 -1.77
N PHE A 236 3.85 6.08 -2.97
CA PHE A 236 4.38 5.19 -4.00
C PHE A 236 5.50 5.91 -4.77
N GLY A 237 6.75 5.65 -4.37
CA GLY A 237 7.93 6.30 -4.96
C GLY A 237 9.24 5.50 -4.93
N THR A 238 9.16 4.22 -4.56
CA THR A 238 10.26 3.24 -4.58
C THR A 238 9.79 1.87 -5.09
N ALA A 239 8.89 1.87 -6.07
CA ALA A 239 8.20 0.66 -6.54
C ALA A 239 8.05 0.64 -8.06
N ASN A 240 8.05 -0.55 -8.67
CA ASN A 240 7.87 -0.76 -10.11
C ASN A 240 8.80 0.10 -11.01
N ASN A 241 10.06 0.28 -10.59
CA ASN A 241 11.08 1.17 -11.18
C ASN A 241 10.85 2.67 -10.97
N ASP A 242 9.75 3.07 -10.32
CA ASP A 242 9.67 4.41 -9.75
C ASP A 242 10.66 4.50 -8.59
N MET A 243 11.51 5.52 -8.68
CA MET A 243 12.53 5.84 -7.70
C MET A 243 12.42 7.34 -7.36
N SER A 244 11.24 7.94 -7.46
CA SER A 244 10.99 9.36 -7.19
C SER A 244 11.43 9.80 -5.79
N LEU A 245 11.47 8.90 -4.80
CA LEU A 245 12.03 9.18 -3.46
C LEU A 245 13.55 8.99 -3.37
N LEU A 246 14.18 8.40 -4.38
CA LEU A 246 15.63 8.17 -4.44
C LEU A 246 16.28 9.06 -5.50
N SER A 247 17.53 9.39 -5.30
CA SER A 247 18.37 9.97 -6.34
C SER A 247 18.68 8.93 -7.42
N ASN A 248 19.17 9.38 -8.58
CA ASN A 248 19.63 8.50 -9.66
C ASN A 248 20.73 7.49 -9.23
N GLU A 249 21.44 7.77 -8.13
CA GLU A 249 22.47 6.88 -7.57
C GLU A 249 21.89 5.84 -6.59
N GLN A 250 20.57 5.86 -6.34
CA GLN A 250 19.76 5.07 -5.38
C GLN A 250 20.17 5.18 -3.91
N SER A 251 21.47 5.22 -3.61
CA SER A 251 22.07 5.34 -2.27
C SER A 251 21.82 6.67 -1.54
N ARG A 252 21.08 7.61 -2.14
CA ARG A 252 20.70 8.91 -1.54
C ARG A 252 19.26 9.23 -1.84
N LEU A 253 18.63 10.02 -0.96
CA LEU A 253 17.28 10.54 -1.18
C LEU A 253 17.27 11.58 -2.30
N SER A 254 16.16 11.65 -3.03
CA SER A 254 15.83 12.80 -3.87
C SER A 254 15.36 13.98 -3.00
N GLU A 255 15.09 15.15 -3.60
CA GLU A 255 14.43 16.25 -2.90
C GLU A 255 13.08 15.82 -2.30
N LEU A 256 12.25 15.15 -3.11
CA LEU A 256 10.99 14.57 -2.66
C LEU A 256 11.19 13.55 -1.53
N GLY A 257 12.20 12.68 -1.66
CA GLY A 257 12.58 11.70 -0.66
C GLY A 257 12.97 12.33 0.66
N HIS A 258 13.70 13.45 0.64
CA HIS A 258 14.05 14.20 1.84
C HIS A 258 12.81 14.75 2.55
N HIS A 259 11.89 15.39 1.81
CA HIS A 259 10.63 15.86 2.36
C HIS A 259 9.79 14.71 2.92
N TYR A 260 9.68 13.61 2.18
CA TYR A 260 8.95 12.44 2.65
C TYR A 260 9.59 11.81 3.89
N ALA A 261 10.91 11.74 3.97
CA ALA A 261 11.58 11.09 5.08
C ALA A 261 11.59 11.92 6.36
N LEU A 262 11.66 13.25 6.25
CA LEU A 262 12.08 14.13 7.35
C LEU A 262 11.06 15.20 7.76
N ASP A 263 10.16 15.65 6.88
CA ASP A 263 9.19 16.72 7.19
C ASP A 263 8.07 16.26 8.11
#